data_AF-A0AAC9IX92-F1
#
_entry.id   AF-A0AAC9IX92-F1
#
_cell.length_a   1.000
_cell.length_b   1.000
_cell.length_c   1.000
_cell.angle_alpha   90.00
_cell.angle_beta   90.00
_cell.angle_gamma   90.00
#
_symmetry.space_group_name_H-M   'P 1'
#
loop_
_entity.id
_entity.type
_entity.pdbx_description
1 polymer ?
#
loop_
_entity_poly.entity_id
_entity_poly.type
_entity_poly.pdbx_seq_one_letter_code
_entity_poly.pdbx_strand_id
1 'polypeptide(L)'
;MNRKPEIAFTESQQDRSKKTLADLQEAAYEIVRQADPKIFTSRALAKKSGYSLGTLTRRLSSIENIFFWAIERGRESKFLEMAENISTFDPNLSVHHFVETFVDKAFASIGEVNPRVMQFYEERFTKTHGLTADYYDYVDVVNEPYLLACQRNQTNTFRELSKNEARFIFKAALTLIERPFTSGDPLAGTEEHRQIAINALTGLLAK
;
A
#
# COMPACT_ATOMS: atom_id res chain seq x y z
N MET A 1 -15.12 14.66 -4.74
CA MET A 1 -14.91 14.33 -3.32
C MET A 1 -15.46 12.92 -3.11
N ASN A 2 -14.61 11.90 -3.26
CA ASN A 2 -15.00 10.53 -2.91
C ASN A 2 -14.41 10.25 -1.53
N ARG A 3 -15.29 9.92 -0.57
CA ARG A 3 -14.91 9.59 0.80
C ARG A 3 -14.46 8.14 0.79
N LYS A 4 -13.17 7.90 1.03
CA LYS A 4 -12.70 6.59 1.48
C LYS A 4 -13.60 6.15 2.64
N PRO A 5 -14.06 4.89 2.70
CA PRO A 5 -14.74 4.37 3.87
C PRO A 5 -13.87 4.62 5.10
N GLU A 6 -14.27 5.56 5.94
CA GLU A 6 -13.49 5.90 7.11
C GLU A 6 -13.60 4.74 8.10
N ILE A 7 -12.46 4.17 8.48
CA ILE A 7 -12.41 3.12 9.49
C ILE A 7 -12.78 3.75 10.83
N ALA A 8 -14.06 3.63 11.19
CA ALA A 8 -14.61 4.24 12.38
C ALA A 8 -14.24 3.45 13.64
N PHE A 9 -13.71 4.16 14.63
CA PHE A 9 -13.52 3.69 16.01
C PHE A 9 -14.53 4.38 16.93
N THR A 10 -14.80 3.81 18.11
CA THR A 10 -15.69 4.47 19.07
C THR A 10 -15.04 5.74 19.63
N GLU A 11 -15.60 6.90 19.32
CA GLU A 11 -15.10 8.18 19.82
C GLU A 11 -15.27 8.31 21.34
N SER A 12 -14.30 8.93 22.00
CA SER A 12 -14.41 9.24 23.42
C SER A 12 -13.68 10.54 23.76
N GLN A 13 -14.36 11.41 24.50
CA GLN A 13 -13.80 12.67 24.98
C GLN A 13 -12.87 12.50 26.20
N GLN A 14 -12.80 11.30 26.80
CA GLN A 14 -11.95 11.02 27.95
C GLN A 14 -10.53 10.63 27.52
N ASP A 15 -9.50 11.27 28.07
CA ASP A 15 -8.09 11.03 27.70
C ASP A 15 -7.65 9.59 27.91
N ARG A 16 -8.10 8.94 29.00
CA ARG A 16 -7.84 7.51 29.23
C ARG A 16 -8.33 6.62 28.07
N SER A 17 -9.47 6.98 27.48
CA SER A 17 -10.08 6.22 26.39
C SER A 17 -9.31 6.41 25.08
N LYS A 18 -8.84 7.64 24.82
CA LYS A 18 -7.97 7.95 23.68
C LYS A 18 -6.66 7.19 23.77
N LYS A 19 -6.06 7.16 24.95
CA LYS A 19 -4.85 6.36 25.22
C LYS A 19 -5.08 4.88 24.94
N THR A 20 -6.19 4.29 25.42
CA THR A 20 -6.52 2.89 25.12
C THR A 20 -6.61 2.62 23.63
N LEU A 21 -7.25 3.51 22.85
CA LEU A 21 -7.34 3.34 21.40
C LEU A 21 -5.95 3.42 20.74
N ALA A 22 -5.11 4.37 21.15
CA ALA A 22 -3.75 4.51 20.65
C ALA A 22 -2.89 3.28 20.94
N ASP A 23 -2.93 2.77 22.18
CA ASP A 23 -2.19 1.56 22.57
C ASP A 23 -2.68 0.32 21.75
N LEU A 24 -3.99 0.24 21.46
CA LEU A 24 -4.55 -0.83 20.62
C LEU A 24 -4.11 -0.69 19.16
N GLN A 25 -4.08 0.53 18.63
CA GLN A 25 -3.63 0.83 17.27
C GLN A 25 -2.15 0.46 17.09
N GLU A 26 -1.30 0.84 18.04
CA GLU A 26 0.13 0.46 18.06
C GLU A 26 0.29 -1.07 18.09
N ALA A 27 -0.42 -1.76 18.97
CA ALA A 27 -0.40 -3.22 19.05
C ALA A 27 -0.86 -3.89 17.75
N ALA A 28 -1.90 -3.37 17.09
CA ALA A 28 -2.37 -3.88 15.80
C ALA A 28 -1.35 -3.65 14.70
N TYR A 29 -0.69 -2.49 14.68
CA TYR A 29 0.39 -2.19 13.73
C TYR A 29 1.56 -3.17 13.88
N GLU A 30 1.99 -3.45 15.12
CA GLU A 30 3.03 -4.45 15.39
C GLU A 30 2.62 -5.89 15.04
N ILE A 31 1.32 -6.21 15.12
CA ILE A 31 0.79 -7.50 14.66
C ILE A 31 0.84 -7.59 13.13
N VAL A 32 0.37 -6.56 12.42
CA VAL A 32 0.38 -6.54 10.95
C VAL A 32 1.79 -6.62 10.38
N ARG A 33 2.77 -5.99 11.04
CA ARG A 33 4.19 -6.07 10.66
C ARG A 33 4.79 -7.47 10.70
N GLN A 34 4.16 -8.43 11.39
CA GLN A 34 4.58 -9.83 11.37
C GLN A 34 4.13 -10.56 10.10
N ALA A 35 3.37 -9.90 9.22
CA ALA A 35 3.03 -10.38 7.89
C ALA A 35 2.31 -11.75 7.88
N ASP A 36 1.55 -12.07 8.93
CA ASP A 36 0.74 -13.29 9.03
C ASP A 36 -0.73 -12.95 9.36
N PRO A 37 -1.65 -13.06 8.39
CA PRO A 37 -3.06 -12.76 8.65
C PRO A 37 -3.72 -13.74 9.64
N LYS A 38 -3.13 -14.91 9.93
CA LYS A 38 -3.68 -15.86 10.92
C LYS A 38 -3.67 -15.30 12.34
N ILE A 39 -2.78 -14.35 12.63
CA ILE A 39 -2.70 -13.71 13.94
C ILE A 39 -3.57 -12.45 14.04
N PHE A 40 -4.33 -12.08 13.00
CA PHE A 40 -5.24 -10.93 13.01
C PHE A 40 -6.52 -11.27 13.78
N THR A 41 -6.39 -11.46 15.08
CA THR A 41 -7.45 -11.94 15.97
C THR A 41 -7.55 -11.10 17.23
N SER A 42 -8.73 -11.12 17.85
CA SER A 42 -8.96 -10.44 19.14
C SER A 42 -8.06 -10.97 20.25
N ARG A 43 -7.72 -12.27 20.24
CA ARG A 43 -6.84 -12.89 21.24
C ARG A 43 -5.41 -12.41 21.10
N ALA A 44 -4.89 -12.36 19.86
CA ALA A 44 -3.55 -11.84 19.60
C ALA A 44 -3.47 -10.36 19.99
N LEU A 45 -4.48 -9.56 19.62
CA LEU A 45 -4.54 -8.14 19.96
C LEU A 45 -4.62 -7.91 21.47
N ALA A 46 -5.47 -8.66 22.19
CA ALA A 46 -5.57 -8.59 23.64
C ALA A 46 -4.24 -8.94 24.31
N LYS A 47 -3.58 -10.03 23.86
CA LYS A 47 -2.28 -10.45 24.36
C LYS A 47 -1.21 -9.38 24.13
N LYS A 48 -1.20 -8.77 22.94
CA LYS A 48 -0.19 -7.78 22.54
C LYS A 48 -0.37 -6.44 23.23
N SER A 49 -1.62 -5.97 23.36
CA SER A 49 -1.95 -4.67 23.95
C SER A 49 -2.10 -4.70 25.48
N GLY A 50 -2.25 -5.88 26.08
CA GLY A 50 -2.52 -6.03 27.51
C GLY A 50 -3.97 -5.75 27.94
N TYR A 51 -4.86 -5.37 27.01
CA TYR A 51 -6.27 -5.12 27.31
C TYR A 51 -7.13 -6.38 27.20
N SER A 52 -8.18 -6.46 28.03
CA SER A 52 -9.13 -7.58 27.99
C SER A 52 -10.01 -7.58 26.73
N LEU A 53 -10.52 -8.75 26.33
CA LEU A 53 -11.42 -8.88 25.18
C LEU A 53 -12.65 -7.95 25.27
N GLY A 54 -13.24 -7.80 26.47
CA GLY A 54 -14.36 -6.87 26.67
C GLY A 54 -13.99 -5.41 26.43
N THR A 55 -12.73 -5.03 26.69
CA THR A 55 -12.23 -3.69 26.37
C THR A 55 -12.14 -3.48 24.87
N LEU A 56 -11.63 -4.47 24.12
CA LEU A 56 -11.55 -4.43 22.67
C LEU A 56 -12.94 -4.28 22.03
N THR A 57 -13.90 -5.11 22.42
CA THR A 57 -15.29 -5.06 21.90
C THR A 57 -15.93 -3.69 22.12
N ARG A 58 -15.68 -3.05 23.26
CA ARG A 58 -16.22 -1.72 23.57
C ARG A 58 -15.59 -0.59 22.76
N ARG A 59 -14.36 -0.76 22.25
CA ARG A 59 -13.57 0.33 21.65
C ARG A 59 -13.51 0.30 20.13
N LEU A 60 -13.46 -0.89 19.55
CA LEU A 60 -13.06 -1.03 18.16
C LEU A 60 -14.23 -1.13 17.18
N SER A 61 -15.47 -1.28 17.66
CA SER A 61 -16.68 -1.59 16.88
C SER A 61 -16.61 -2.94 16.15
N SER A 62 -15.49 -3.22 15.47
CA SER A 62 -15.08 -4.51 14.93
C SER A 62 -13.58 -4.71 15.15
N ILE A 63 -13.19 -5.96 15.41
CA ILE A 63 -11.77 -6.35 15.46
C ILE A 63 -11.12 -6.22 14.08
N GLU A 64 -11.89 -6.36 13.00
CA GLU A 64 -11.34 -6.25 11.64
C GLU A 64 -10.94 -4.81 11.33
N ASN A 65 -11.70 -3.83 11.81
CA ASN A 65 -11.43 -2.40 11.59
C ASN A 65 -10.02 -2.00 12.02
N ILE A 66 -9.57 -2.44 13.19
CA ILE A 66 -8.23 -2.05 13.66
C ILE A 66 -7.11 -2.65 12.80
N PHE A 67 -7.32 -3.85 12.25
CA PHE A 67 -6.35 -4.48 11.35
C PHE A 67 -6.40 -3.85 9.95
N PHE A 68 -7.57 -3.48 9.43
CA PHE A 68 -7.65 -2.68 8.20
C PHE A 68 -6.91 -1.36 8.38
N TRP A 69 -7.12 -0.66 9.48
CA TRP A 69 -6.44 0.60 9.76
C TRP A 69 -4.92 0.40 9.79
N ALA A 70 -4.44 -0.64 10.45
CA ALA A 70 -3.01 -0.94 10.52
C ALA A 70 -2.43 -1.27 9.14
N ILE A 71 -3.15 -2.03 8.30
CA ILE A 71 -2.75 -2.34 6.92
C ILE A 71 -2.74 -1.07 6.06
N GLU A 72 -3.77 -0.22 6.14
CA GLU A 72 -3.83 1.05 5.40
C GLU A 72 -2.66 1.96 5.76
N ARG A 73 -2.31 2.06 7.05
CA ARG A 73 -1.14 2.82 7.52
C ARG A 73 0.18 2.24 7.00
N GLY A 74 0.31 0.91 6.99
CA GLY A 74 1.48 0.24 6.42
C GLY A 74 1.64 0.54 4.93
N ARG A 75 0.54 0.43 4.17
CA ARG A 75 0.50 0.76 2.73
C ARG A 75 0.84 2.23 2.48
N GLU A 76 0.22 3.15 3.22
CA GLU A 76 0.50 4.59 3.12
C GLU A 76 2.00 4.87 3.33
N SER A 77 2.61 4.29 4.38
CA SER A 77 4.04 4.43 4.64
C SER A 77 4.91 3.94 3.49
N LYS A 78 4.59 2.79 2.88
CA LYS A 78 5.35 2.23 1.75
C LYS A 78 5.26 3.09 0.49
N PHE A 79 4.09 3.65 0.20
CA PHE A 79 3.94 4.55 -0.95
C PHE A 79 4.58 5.92 -0.73
N LEU A 80 4.62 6.43 0.51
CA LEU A 80 5.38 7.62 0.86
C LEU A 80 6.90 7.39 0.69
N GLU A 81 7.41 6.24 1.14
CA GLU A 81 8.80 5.85 0.91
C GLU A 81 9.11 5.76 -0.60
N MET A 82 8.19 5.18 -1.39
CA MET A 82 8.32 5.15 -2.85
C MET A 82 8.35 6.55 -3.46
N ALA A 83 7.45 7.45 -3.03
CA ALA A 83 7.41 8.84 -3.48
C ALA A 83 8.72 9.59 -3.16
N GLU A 84 9.32 9.35 -2.00
CA GLU A 84 10.62 9.90 -1.63
C GLU A 84 11.74 9.36 -2.54
N ASN A 85 11.80 8.04 -2.74
CA ASN A 85 12.77 7.40 -3.64
C ASN A 85 12.70 7.97 -5.07
N ILE A 86 11.48 8.20 -5.59
CA ILE A 86 11.27 8.82 -6.90
C ILE A 86 11.74 10.28 -6.89
N SER A 87 11.45 11.02 -5.82
CA SER A 87 11.83 12.43 -5.69
C SER A 87 13.34 12.63 -5.69
N THR A 88 14.10 11.65 -5.21
CA THR A 88 15.57 11.65 -5.14
C THR A 88 16.24 10.84 -6.25
N PHE A 89 15.50 10.42 -7.29
CA PHE A 89 16.05 9.64 -8.39
C PHE A 89 17.15 10.42 -9.13
N ASP A 90 18.25 9.74 -9.47
CA ASP A 90 19.41 10.38 -10.12
C ASP A 90 19.03 10.87 -11.53
N PRO A 91 19.16 12.17 -11.81
CA PRO A 91 18.80 12.74 -13.11
C PRO A 91 19.64 12.20 -14.28
N ASN A 92 20.77 11.54 -14.03
CA ASN A 92 21.64 10.96 -15.06
C ASN A 92 21.28 9.52 -15.43
N LEU A 93 20.30 8.91 -14.75
CA LEU A 93 19.84 7.56 -15.05
C LEU A 93 18.67 7.57 -16.03
N SER A 94 18.59 6.50 -16.85
CA SER A 94 17.55 6.36 -17.87
C SER A 94 16.21 5.92 -17.28
N VAL A 95 15.15 6.05 -18.09
CA VAL A 95 13.80 5.56 -17.75
C VAL A 95 13.80 4.05 -17.50
N HIS A 96 14.64 3.29 -18.21
CA HIS A 96 14.78 1.85 -17.98
C HIS A 96 15.31 1.57 -16.58
N HIS A 97 16.39 2.24 -16.16
CA HIS A 97 16.94 2.09 -14.80
C HIS A 97 15.92 2.50 -13.73
N PHE A 98 15.13 3.55 -14.01
CA PHE A 98 14.03 3.95 -13.14
C PHE A 98 13.01 2.83 -12.98
N VAL A 99 12.53 2.27 -14.09
CA VAL A 99 11.50 1.21 -14.09
C VAL A 99 12.01 -0.06 -13.41
N GLU A 100 13.25 -0.49 -13.70
CA GLU A 100 13.86 -1.63 -13.01
C GLU A 100 13.90 -1.42 -11.50
N THR A 101 14.42 -0.27 -11.06
CA THR A 101 14.50 0.08 -9.63
C THR A 101 13.12 0.11 -8.98
N PHE A 102 12.13 0.66 -9.68
CA PHE A 102 10.74 0.76 -9.21
C PHE A 102 10.10 -0.62 -9.03
N VAL A 103 10.21 -1.49 -10.04
CA VAL A 103 9.67 -2.86 -10.00
C VAL A 103 10.36 -3.68 -8.91
N ASP A 104 11.69 -3.60 -8.80
CA ASP A 104 12.47 -4.34 -7.80
C ASP A 104 12.09 -3.95 -6.38
N LYS A 105 11.97 -2.63 -6.11
CA LYS A 105 11.51 -2.12 -4.81
C LYS A 105 10.08 -2.54 -4.50
N ALA A 106 9.20 -2.55 -5.50
CA ALA A 106 7.83 -2.98 -5.32
C ALA A 106 7.75 -4.48 -4.99
N PHE A 107 8.46 -5.34 -5.72
CA PHE A 107 8.51 -6.79 -5.45
C PHE A 107 9.08 -7.08 -4.05
N ALA A 108 10.17 -6.40 -3.67
CA ALA A 108 10.73 -6.52 -2.33
C ALA A 108 9.71 -6.12 -1.25
N SER A 109 9.02 -5.00 -1.44
CA SER A 109 8.01 -4.51 -0.49
C SER A 109 6.82 -5.47 -0.37
N ILE A 110 6.36 -6.06 -1.47
CA ILE A 110 5.29 -7.07 -1.47
C ILE A 110 5.74 -8.33 -0.73
N GLY A 111 6.99 -8.75 -0.93
CA GLY A 111 7.60 -9.86 -0.20
C GLY A 111 7.63 -9.63 1.31
N GLU A 112 7.98 -8.43 1.75
CA GLU A 112 7.97 -8.04 3.17
C GLU A 112 6.56 -8.01 3.78
N VAL A 113 5.58 -7.45 3.05
CA VAL A 113 4.19 -7.35 3.52
C VAL A 113 3.49 -8.71 3.54
N ASN A 114 3.95 -9.66 2.73
CA ASN A 114 3.31 -10.93 2.41
C ASN A 114 2.01 -10.74 1.60
N PRO A 115 1.90 -11.31 0.39
CA PRO A 115 0.69 -11.24 -0.43
C PRO A 115 -0.60 -11.67 0.29
N ARG A 116 -0.52 -12.56 1.28
CA ARG A 116 -1.69 -12.99 2.07
C ARG A 116 -2.29 -11.88 2.93
N VAL A 117 -1.48 -10.92 3.39
CA VAL A 117 -1.98 -9.73 4.11
C VAL A 117 -2.74 -8.82 3.15
N MET A 118 -2.22 -8.65 1.93
CA MET A 118 -2.90 -7.91 0.87
C MET A 118 -4.24 -8.58 0.54
N GLN A 119 -4.25 -9.88 0.25
CA GLN A 119 -5.46 -10.68 0.01
C GLN A 119 -6.49 -10.53 1.13
N PHE A 120 -6.06 -10.69 2.39
CA PHE A 120 -6.92 -10.52 3.56
C PHE A 120 -7.62 -9.15 3.55
N TYR A 121 -6.88 -8.09 3.23
CA TYR A 121 -7.43 -6.75 3.11
C TYR A 121 -8.41 -6.65 1.94
N GLU A 122 -8.01 -7.05 0.74
CA GLU A 122 -8.82 -6.90 -0.47
C GLU A 122 -10.16 -7.64 -0.37
N GLU A 123 -10.13 -8.92 0.05
CA GLU A 123 -11.32 -9.76 0.16
C GLU A 123 -12.33 -9.17 1.13
N ARG A 124 -11.86 -8.79 2.33
CA ARG A 124 -12.75 -8.36 3.40
C ARG A 124 -13.20 -6.92 3.24
N PHE A 125 -12.32 -6.02 2.79
CA PHE A 125 -12.68 -4.64 2.48
C PHE A 125 -13.70 -4.61 1.35
N THR A 126 -13.45 -5.33 0.25
CA THR A 126 -14.38 -5.38 -0.90
C THR A 126 -15.71 -6.03 -0.52
N LYS A 127 -15.71 -7.06 0.34
CA LYS A 127 -16.96 -7.65 0.86
C LYS A 127 -17.79 -6.66 1.67
N THR A 128 -17.13 -5.73 2.37
CA THR A 128 -17.79 -4.78 3.29
C THR A 128 -18.22 -3.49 2.57
N HIS A 129 -17.43 -3.01 1.63
CA HIS A 129 -17.60 -1.69 1.00
C HIS A 129 -17.87 -1.75 -0.52
N GLY A 130 -17.77 -2.92 -1.12
CA GLY A 130 -17.74 -3.07 -2.58
C GLY A 130 -16.42 -2.60 -3.19
N LEU A 131 -16.33 -2.68 -4.53
CA LEU A 131 -15.22 -2.09 -5.28
C LEU A 131 -15.55 -0.63 -5.56
N THR A 132 -14.94 0.28 -4.82
CA THR A 132 -15.15 1.72 -5.00
C THR A 132 -14.28 2.27 -6.13
N ALA A 133 -14.72 3.36 -6.77
CA ALA A 133 -13.98 3.98 -7.87
C ALA A 133 -12.59 4.52 -7.46
N ASP A 134 -12.40 4.80 -6.17
CA ASP A 134 -11.18 5.32 -5.56
C ASP A 134 -10.29 4.22 -4.93
N TYR A 135 -10.61 2.94 -5.15
CA TYR A 135 -9.92 1.82 -4.50
C TYR A 135 -8.39 1.85 -4.70
N TYR A 136 -7.93 2.29 -5.87
CA TYR A 136 -6.50 2.38 -6.20
C TYR A 136 -5.90 3.78 -6.01
N ASP A 137 -6.65 4.75 -5.49
CA ASP A 137 -6.16 6.14 -5.39
C ASP A 137 -5.01 6.30 -4.40
N TYR A 138 -4.68 5.28 -3.61
CA TYR A 138 -3.52 5.31 -2.71
C TYR A 138 -2.18 5.46 -3.45
N VAL A 139 -2.09 5.05 -4.72
CA VAL A 139 -0.86 5.24 -5.51
C VAL A 139 -0.68 6.68 -5.97
N ASP A 140 -1.71 7.52 -5.92
CA ASP A 140 -1.66 8.86 -6.50
C ASP A 140 -0.59 9.76 -5.87
N VAL A 141 -0.11 9.42 -4.67
CA VAL A 141 1.00 10.10 -3.97
C VAL A 141 2.31 10.09 -4.76
N VAL A 142 2.53 9.14 -5.67
CA VAL A 142 3.77 9.06 -6.46
C VAL A 142 3.75 9.91 -7.73
N ASN A 143 2.57 10.39 -8.15
CA ASN A 143 2.39 11.06 -9.44
C ASN A 143 3.21 12.37 -9.55
N GLU A 144 3.10 13.24 -8.55
CA GLU A 144 3.82 14.53 -8.54
C GLU A 144 5.34 14.36 -8.37
N PRO A 145 5.83 13.53 -7.44
CA PRO A 145 7.25 13.13 -7.39
C PRO A 145 7.80 12.69 -8.74
N TYR A 146 7.06 11.84 -9.45
CA TYR A 146 7.48 11.31 -10.75
C TYR A 146 7.57 12.42 -11.81
N LEU A 147 6.55 13.27 -11.93
CA LEU A 147 6.57 14.36 -12.91
C LEU A 147 7.73 15.34 -12.66
N LEU A 148 8.02 15.64 -11.40
CA LEU A 148 9.17 16.46 -11.03
C LEU A 148 10.50 15.75 -11.34
N ALA A 149 10.59 14.44 -11.14
CA ALA A 149 11.77 13.66 -11.52
C ALA A 149 12.01 13.70 -13.04
N CYS A 150 10.95 13.55 -13.85
CA CYS A 150 11.05 13.67 -15.31
C CYS A 150 11.57 15.04 -15.76
N GLN A 151 11.11 16.14 -15.13
CA GLN A 151 11.56 17.49 -15.46
C GLN A 151 13.04 17.72 -15.14
N ARG A 152 13.59 17.01 -14.15
CA ARG A 152 14.99 17.11 -13.73
C ARG A 152 15.92 16.18 -14.51
N ASN A 153 15.37 15.18 -15.20
CA ASN A 153 16.14 14.17 -15.92
C ASN A 153 16.97 14.78 -17.06
N GLN A 154 18.20 14.30 -17.23
CA GLN A 154 19.17 14.79 -18.21
C GLN A 154 19.43 13.79 -19.35
N THR A 155 18.84 12.60 -19.30
CA THR A 155 19.08 11.54 -20.29
C THR A 155 18.17 11.63 -21.51
N ASN A 156 17.10 12.44 -21.46
CA ASN A 156 16.08 12.57 -22.53
C ASN A 156 15.43 11.21 -22.89
N THR A 157 15.36 10.29 -21.93
CA THR A 157 14.74 8.97 -22.12
C THR A 157 13.29 8.91 -21.62
N PHE A 158 12.87 9.86 -20.78
CA PHE A 158 11.52 9.91 -20.23
C PHE A 158 10.57 10.62 -21.19
N ARG A 159 9.35 10.10 -21.30
CA ARG A 159 8.25 10.77 -21.99
C ARG A 159 7.72 11.93 -21.15
N GLU A 160 7.36 13.02 -21.81
CA GLU A 160 6.58 14.09 -21.17
C GLU A 160 5.15 13.61 -20.96
N LEU A 161 4.69 13.62 -19.71
CA LEU A 161 3.37 13.13 -19.31
C LEU A 161 2.54 14.24 -18.70
N SER A 162 1.25 14.26 -19.02
CA SER A 162 0.28 15.02 -18.23
C SER A 162 0.06 14.35 -16.86
N LYS A 163 -0.48 15.13 -15.91
CA LYS A 163 -0.85 14.60 -14.58
C LYS A 163 -1.85 13.44 -14.65
N ASN A 164 -2.77 13.49 -15.62
CA ASN A 164 -3.76 12.43 -15.80
C ASN A 164 -3.15 11.16 -16.38
N GLU A 165 -2.22 11.28 -17.33
CA GLU A 165 -1.49 10.12 -17.85
C GLU A 165 -0.66 9.45 -16.77
N ALA A 166 0.13 10.22 -16.00
CA ALA A 166 0.90 9.67 -14.88
C ALA A 166 -0.01 8.89 -13.91
N ARG A 167 -1.14 9.50 -13.51
CA ARG A 167 -2.13 8.85 -12.65
C ARG A 167 -2.62 7.51 -13.18
N PHE A 168 -2.99 7.44 -14.46
CA PHE A 168 -3.48 6.20 -15.04
C PHE A 168 -2.37 5.15 -15.23
N ILE A 169 -1.15 5.57 -15.57
CA ILE A 169 -0.01 4.67 -15.72
C ILE A 169 0.35 4.03 -14.37
N PHE A 170 0.43 4.80 -13.28
CA PHE A 170 0.74 4.23 -11.97
C PHE A 170 -0.37 3.32 -11.42
N LYS A 171 -1.64 3.58 -11.77
CA LYS A 171 -2.73 2.62 -11.50
C LYS A 171 -2.60 1.34 -12.33
N ALA A 172 -2.17 1.44 -13.59
CA ALA A 172 -1.86 0.27 -14.40
C ALA A 172 -0.65 -0.50 -13.84
N ALA A 173 0.33 0.19 -13.27
CA ALA A 173 1.49 -0.43 -12.61
C ALA A 173 1.06 -1.36 -11.46
N LEU A 174 0.08 -0.96 -10.64
CA LEU A 174 -0.49 -1.84 -9.61
C LEU A 174 -1.05 -3.14 -10.21
N THR A 175 -1.71 -3.04 -11.37
CA THR A 175 -2.24 -4.21 -12.08
C THR A 175 -1.14 -5.13 -12.57
N LEU A 176 -0.03 -4.57 -13.07
CA LEU A 176 1.08 -5.35 -13.60
C LEU A 176 1.98 -5.93 -12.52
N ILE A 177 2.08 -5.27 -11.36
CA ILE A 177 3.03 -5.60 -10.29
C ILE A 177 2.32 -6.34 -9.15
N GLU A 178 1.26 -5.77 -8.59
CA GLU A 178 0.66 -6.28 -7.35
C GLU A 178 -0.36 -7.40 -7.60
N ARG A 179 -1.15 -7.29 -8.68
CA ARG A 179 -2.26 -8.22 -8.91
C ARG A 179 -1.85 -9.68 -9.03
N PRO A 180 -0.76 -10.04 -9.74
CA PRO A 180 -0.31 -11.45 -9.79
C PRO A 180 -0.06 -12.04 -8.40
N PHE A 181 0.49 -11.25 -7.47
CA PHE A 181 0.67 -11.69 -6.08
C PHE A 181 -0.66 -11.88 -5.35
N THR A 182 -1.59 -10.93 -5.48
CA THR A 182 -2.87 -11.02 -4.75
C THR A 182 -3.83 -12.05 -5.36
N SER A 183 -3.72 -12.38 -6.64
CA SER A 183 -4.48 -13.48 -7.26
C SER A 183 -3.87 -14.86 -7.01
N GLY A 184 -2.66 -14.94 -6.46
CA GLY A 184 -1.95 -16.22 -6.30
C GLY A 184 -1.49 -16.82 -7.64
N ASP A 185 -1.21 -15.97 -8.63
CA ASP A 185 -0.71 -16.38 -9.93
C ASP A 185 0.66 -17.09 -9.80
N PRO A 186 0.89 -18.25 -10.44
CA PRO A 186 2.19 -18.91 -10.41
C PRO A 186 3.37 -18.07 -10.91
N LEU A 187 3.12 -17.06 -11.76
CA LEU A 187 4.16 -16.15 -12.23
C LEU A 187 4.55 -15.10 -11.20
N ALA A 188 3.76 -14.88 -10.15
CA ALA A 188 4.01 -13.81 -9.18
C ALA A 188 5.43 -13.88 -8.59
N GLY A 189 6.15 -12.76 -8.69
CA GLY A 189 7.53 -12.62 -8.22
C GLY A 189 8.60 -13.38 -9.01
N THR A 190 8.26 -14.09 -10.09
CA THR A 190 9.25 -14.73 -10.96
C THR A 190 10.01 -13.70 -11.80
N GLU A 191 11.14 -14.12 -12.38
CA GLU A 191 11.87 -13.28 -13.35
C GLU A 191 11.01 -12.96 -14.57
N GLU A 192 10.18 -13.89 -15.02
CA GLU A 192 9.25 -13.64 -16.14
C GLU A 192 8.26 -12.52 -15.80
N HIS A 193 7.65 -12.56 -14.61
CA HIS A 193 6.76 -11.49 -14.14
C HIS A 193 7.49 -10.15 -13.99
N ARG A 194 8.71 -10.16 -13.45
CA ARG A 194 9.57 -8.98 -13.35
C ARG A 194 9.79 -8.35 -14.73
N GLN A 195 10.16 -9.15 -15.72
CA GLN A 195 10.42 -8.68 -17.08
C GLN A 195 9.16 -8.18 -17.78
N ILE A 196 8.00 -8.83 -17.59
CA ILE A 196 6.72 -8.35 -18.11
C ILE A 196 6.42 -6.95 -17.56
N ALA A 197 6.56 -6.76 -16.25
CA ALA A 197 6.32 -5.46 -15.61
C ALA A 197 7.29 -4.39 -16.12
N ILE A 198 8.59 -4.70 -16.20
CA ILE A 198 9.61 -3.75 -16.69
C ILE A 198 9.35 -3.35 -18.14
N ASN A 199 9.10 -4.32 -19.03
CA ASN A 199 8.89 -4.04 -20.45
C ASN A 199 7.63 -3.21 -20.68
N ALA A 200 6.52 -3.59 -20.01
CA ALA A 200 5.26 -2.86 -20.13
C ALA A 200 5.37 -1.43 -19.60
N LEU A 201 5.95 -1.24 -18.40
CA LEU A 201 6.09 0.09 -17.81
C LEU A 201 7.11 0.95 -18.55
N THR A 202 8.20 0.38 -19.05
CA THR A 202 9.14 1.09 -19.91
C THR A 202 8.44 1.58 -21.17
N GLY A 203 7.64 0.75 -21.84
CA GLY A 203 6.86 1.17 -23.01
C GLY A 203 5.84 2.29 -22.73
N LEU A 204 5.35 2.39 -21.50
CA LEU A 204 4.43 3.46 -21.08
C LEU A 204 5.14 4.76 -20.68
N LEU A 205 6.40 4.69 -20.21
CA LEU A 205 7.11 5.84 -19.63
C LEU A 205 8.25 6.37 -20.52
N ALA A 206 8.78 5.55 -21.43
CA ALA A 206 9.87 5.91 -22.33
C ALA A 206 9.38 6.78 -23.50
N LYS A 207 10.32 7.59 -24.00
CA LYS A 207 10.16 8.39 -25.22
C LYS A 207 10.31 7.57 -26.48
#